data_AF-A0A381XES0-F1
#
_entry.id   AF-A0A381XES0-F1
#
_cell.length_a   1.000
_cell.length_b   1.000
_cell.length_c   1.000
_cell.angle_alpha   90.00
_cell.angle_beta   90.00
_cell.angle_gamma   90.00
#
_symmetry.space_group_name_H-M   'P 1'
#
loop_
_entity.id
_entity.type
_entity.pdbx_description
1 polymer ?
#
loop_
_entity_poly.entity_id
_entity_poly.type
_entity_poly.pdbx_seq_one_letter_code
_entity_poly.pdbx_strand_id
1 'polypeptide(L)'
;NSSDTPVFGGSLAGLTTITVLGGGEMLAMGGLIGNDTARVENVARSGNYGKTWDLGGAPEMRGPIYGSSIVPGMPTSTVVVVGPEGGDISLDGGTSWMPVTRETYWAVGFASPQAGWLVGPEGRIARFSVRDDR
;
A
#
# COMPACT_ATOMS: atom_id res chain seq x y z
N ASN A 1 18.17 -13.32 -10.41
CA ASN A 1 17.39 -14.04 -9.38
C ASN A 1 16.05 -13.36 -9.21
N SER A 2 14.97 -14.14 -9.18
CA SER A 2 13.61 -13.73 -8.84
C SER A 2 13.12 -14.57 -7.66
N SER A 3 12.14 -14.05 -6.91
CA SER A 3 11.48 -14.76 -5.82
C SER A 3 9.97 -14.64 -6.00
N ASP A 4 9.24 -15.68 -5.61
CA ASP A 4 7.78 -15.65 -5.61
C ASP A 4 7.27 -14.84 -4.43
N THR A 5 6.10 -14.25 -4.59
CA THR A 5 5.38 -13.55 -3.52
C THR A 5 4.06 -14.24 -3.23
N PRO A 6 3.52 -14.13 -2.00
CA PRO A 6 2.20 -14.63 -1.67
C PRO A 6 1.05 -13.78 -2.25
N VAL A 7 1.33 -12.66 -2.93
CA VAL A 7 0.28 -11.86 -3.58
C VAL A 7 -0.39 -12.69 -4.67
N PHE A 8 -1.73 -12.63 -4.72
CA PHE A 8 -2.53 -13.33 -5.70
C PHE A 8 -2.09 -12.99 -7.13
N GLY A 9 -1.62 -13.99 -7.87
CA GLY A 9 -1.10 -13.85 -9.23
C GLY A 9 -2.01 -14.48 -10.29
N GLY A 10 -1.94 -13.99 -11.52
CA GLY A 10 -2.71 -14.51 -12.64
C GLY A 10 -2.65 -13.60 -13.87
N SER A 11 -3.42 -13.92 -14.91
CA SER A 11 -3.43 -13.12 -16.16
C SER A 11 -3.88 -11.67 -15.96
N LEU A 12 -4.72 -11.43 -14.94
CA LEU A 12 -5.20 -10.11 -14.54
C LEU A 12 -4.78 -9.80 -13.09
N ALA A 13 -3.78 -10.47 -12.53
CA ALA A 13 -3.39 -10.26 -11.14
C ALA A 13 -1.87 -10.26 -10.95
N GLY A 14 -1.39 -9.44 -10.04
CA GLY A 14 0.03 -9.35 -9.74
C GLY A 14 0.38 -8.13 -8.92
N LEU A 15 1.68 -7.84 -8.85
CA LEU A 15 2.24 -6.71 -8.11
C LEU A 15 2.15 -5.42 -8.95
N THR A 16 1.71 -4.34 -8.31
CA THR A 16 1.53 -3.01 -8.94
C THR A 16 2.37 -1.93 -8.26
N THR A 17 2.72 -2.13 -6.99
CA THR A 17 3.49 -1.18 -6.19
C THR A 17 4.43 -1.88 -5.23
N ILE A 18 5.51 -1.19 -4.86
CA ILE A 18 6.49 -1.62 -3.88
C ILE A 18 6.88 -0.44 -3.00
N THR A 19 7.14 -0.69 -1.72
CA THR A 19 7.60 0.32 -0.77
C THR A 19 8.75 -0.25 0.05
N VAL A 20 9.82 0.54 0.23
CA VAL A 20 10.99 0.18 1.04
C VAL A 20 10.92 0.95 2.35
N LEU A 21 10.87 0.22 3.47
CA LEU A 21 10.75 0.80 4.81
C LEU A 21 12.12 1.11 5.42
N GLY A 22 13.17 0.45 4.93
CA GLY A 22 14.55 0.57 5.43
C GLY A 22 15.00 -0.72 6.13
N GLY A 23 16.31 -0.88 6.37
CA GLY A 23 16.83 -2.05 7.08
C GLY A 23 16.59 -3.41 6.41
N GLY A 24 16.24 -3.43 5.11
CA GLY A 24 15.83 -4.64 4.38
C GLY A 24 14.34 -4.93 4.44
N GLU A 25 13.56 -4.15 5.19
CA GLU A 25 12.10 -4.25 5.23
C GLU A 25 11.45 -3.64 3.99
N MET A 26 10.54 -4.39 3.36
CA MET A 26 9.86 -4.02 2.13
C MET A 26 8.43 -4.55 2.10
N LEU A 27 7.56 -3.84 1.38
CA LEU A 27 6.21 -4.29 1.04
C LEU A 27 6.08 -4.36 -0.48
N ALA A 28 5.61 -5.47 -1.02
CA ALA A 28 5.19 -5.63 -2.40
C ALA A 28 3.69 -5.90 -2.43
N MET A 29 2.94 -5.15 -3.22
CA MET A 29 1.48 -5.10 -3.13
C MET A 29 0.83 -5.06 -4.50
N GLY A 30 -0.41 -5.52 -4.56
CA GLY A 30 -1.18 -5.56 -5.80
C GLY A 30 -2.51 -6.28 -5.64
N GLY A 31 -2.83 -7.22 -6.53
CA GLY A 31 -4.03 -8.05 -6.47
C GLY A 31 -4.68 -8.26 -7.84
N LEU A 32 -5.97 -8.64 -7.85
CA LEU A 32 -6.76 -8.85 -9.06
C LEU A 32 -7.21 -7.52 -9.70
N ILE A 33 -6.54 -7.13 -10.77
CA ILE A 33 -6.77 -5.91 -11.55
C ILE A 33 -8.08 -6.04 -12.34
N GLY A 34 -8.89 -4.98 -12.35
CA GLY A 34 -10.20 -4.94 -13.01
C GLY A 34 -11.34 -5.59 -12.22
N ASN A 35 -11.06 -6.12 -11.02
CA ASN A 35 -12.07 -6.47 -10.03
C ASN A 35 -11.90 -5.60 -8.79
N ASP A 36 -12.56 -4.45 -8.82
CA ASP A 36 -12.40 -3.39 -7.83
C ASP A 36 -12.94 -3.75 -6.44
N THR A 37 -13.63 -4.89 -6.30
CA THR A 37 -14.23 -5.32 -5.04
C THR A 37 -13.64 -6.58 -4.43
N ALA A 38 -12.88 -7.38 -5.20
CA ALA A 38 -12.33 -8.63 -4.72
C ALA A 38 -11.27 -8.41 -3.63
N ARG A 39 -11.37 -9.18 -2.55
CA ARG A 39 -10.34 -9.27 -1.52
C ARG A 39 -9.59 -10.58 -1.71
N VAL A 40 -8.28 -10.46 -1.93
CA VAL A 40 -7.37 -11.58 -2.12
C VAL A 40 -6.13 -11.34 -1.26
N GLU A 41 -5.09 -12.13 -1.43
CA GLU A 41 -3.78 -11.82 -0.87
C GLU A 41 -3.18 -10.62 -1.61
N ASN A 42 -3.31 -9.42 -1.04
CA ASN A 42 -2.90 -8.17 -1.69
C ASN A 42 -1.53 -7.64 -1.22
N VAL A 43 -0.98 -8.16 -0.11
CA VAL A 43 0.22 -7.62 0.56
C VAL A 43 1.23 -8.71 0.83
N ALA A 44 2.46 -8.53 0.36
CA ALA A 44 3.62 -9.33 0.71
C ALA A 44 4.64 -8.46 1.47
N ARG A 45 5.24 -9.02 2.52
CA ARG A 45 6.24 -8.37 3.37
C ARG A 45 7.57 -9.09 3.24
N SER A 46 8.67 -8.35 3.20
CA SER A 46 10.02 -8.90 3.28
C SER A 46 10.77 -8.19 4.38
N GLY A 47 11.62 -8.93 5.12
CA GLY A 47 12.59 -8.37 6.06
C GLY A 47 14.05 -8.54 5.62
N ASN A 48 14.27 -8.96 4.37
CA ASN A 48 15.60 -9.38 3.90
C ASN A 48 15.90 -8.93 2.45
N TYR A 49 15.52 -7.69 2.11
CA TYR A 49 15.77 -7.09 0.79
C TYR A 49 15.10 -7.84 -0.36
N GLY A 50 13.89 -8.39 -0.11
CA GLY A 50 13.09 -9.09 -1.12
C GLY A 50 13.59 -10.50 -1.49
N LYS A 51 14.49 -11.08 -0.69
CA LYS A 51 14.95 -12.47 -0.90
C LYS A 51 13.83 -13.47 -0.61
N THR A 52 13.06 -13.23 0.46
CA THR A 52 11.85 -13.99 0.80
C THR A 52 10.71 -13.04 1.11
N TRP A 53 9.48 -13.54 0.95
CA TRP A 53 8.25 -12.78 1.13
C TRP A 53 7.24 -13.61 1.92
N ASP A 54 6.68 -13.00 2.97
CA ASP A 54 5.60 -13.55 3.79
C ASP A 54 4.31 -12.76 3.57
N LEU A 55 3.16 -13.39 3.81
CA LEU A 55 1.87 -12.72 3.65
C LEU A 55 1.74 -11.60 4.71
N GLY A 56 1.36 -10.41 4.26
CA GLY A 56 1.10 -9.26 5.13
C GLY A 56 -0.33 -9.22 5.67
N GLY A 57 -0.62 -8.18 6.46
CA GLY A 57 -1.98 -7.89 6.89
C GLY A 57 -2.87 -7.53 5.69
N ALA A 58 -4.16 -7.84 5.80
CA ALA A 58 -5.15 -7.50 4.80
C ALA A 58 -5.69 -6.07 5.03
N PRO A 59 -5.58 -5.15 4.05
CA PRO A 59 -6.26 -3.86 4.11
C PRO A 59 -7.78 -4.00 4.18
N GLU A 60 -8.42 -3.03 4.83
CA GLU A 60 -9.87 -2.79 4.79
C GLU A 60 -10.34 -2.21 3.46
N MET A 61 -9.53 -1.49 2.68
CA MET A 61 -9.93 -1.11 1.31
C MET A 61 -10.24 -2.36 0.47
N ARG A 62 -11.22 -2.25 -0.45
CA ARG A 62 -11.56 -3.36 -1.36
C ARG A 62 -10.71 -3.29 -2.63
N GLY A 63 -10.62 -4.42 -3.33
CA GLY A 63 -9.95 -4.48 -4.62
C GLY A 63 -8.42 -4.49 -4.52
N PRO A 64 -7.75 -4.36 -5.67
CA PRO A 64 -6.29 -4.32 -5.75
C PRO A 64 -5.71 -3.02 -5.17
N ILE A 65 -4.52 -3.13 -4.58
CA ILE A 65 -3.70 -1.96 -4.25
C ILE A 65 -3.05 -1.49 -5.54
N TYR A 66 -3.13 -0.19 -5.86
CA TYR A 66 -2.47 0.39 -7.04
C TYR A 66 -1.26 1.23 -6.67
N GLY A 67 -1.36 2.01 -5.60
CA GLY A 67 -0.28 2.89 -5.16
C GLY A 67 0.04 2.70 -3.70
N SER A 68 1.31 2.90 -3.34
CA SER A 68 1.74 2.93 -1.95
C SER A 68 2.83 3.96 -1.72
N SER A 69 2.94 4.44 -0.49
CA SER A 69 4.01 5.34 -0.08
C SER A 69 4.27 5.22 1.42
N ILE A 70 5.55 5.27 1.81
CA ILE A 70 5.91 5.53 3.20
C ILE A 70 5.53 6.96 3.57
N VAL A 71 5.33 7.23 4.86
CA VAL A 71 5.18 8.59 5.38
C VAL A 71 6.48 8.96 6.11
N PRO A 72 7.39 9.74 5.48
CA PRO A 72 8.67 10.07 6.08
C PRO A 72 8.50 10.85 7.39
N GLY A 73 9.38 10.62 8.36
CA GLY A 73 9.37 11.36 9.63
C GLY A 73 8.38 10.84 10.68
N MET A 74 7.63 9.77 10.37
CA MET A 74 6.84 9.07 11.38
C MET A 74 7.76 8.21 12.29
N PRO A 75 7.42 8.04 13.58
CA PRO A 75 8.22 7.22 14.51
C PRO A 75 8.06 5.71 14.27
N THR A 76 7.08 5.31 13.47
CA THR A 76 6.83 3.91 13.10
C THR A 76 6.92 3.73 11.58
N SER A 77 7.01 2.47 11.12
CA SER A 77 6.96 2.10 9.71
C SER A 77 5.57 2.36 9.11
N THR A 78 5.28 3.65 8.88
CA THR A 78 3.98 4.14 8.42
C THR A 78 3.89 4.09 6.90
N VAL A 79 2.87 3.41 6.38
CA VAL A 79 2.62 3.23 4.95
C VAL A 79 1.17 3.56 4.64
N VAL A 80 0.94 4.30 3.57
CA VAL A 80 -0.40 4.51 3.00
C VAL A 80 -0.51 3.79 1.68
N VAL A 81 -1.64 3.15 1.44
CA VAL A 81 -2.00 2.47 0.20
C VAL A 81 -3.28 3.04 -0.37
N VAL A 82 -3.44 2.97 -1.69
CA VAL A 82 -4.63 3.43 -2.40
C VAL A 82 -5.02 2.48 -3.53
N GLY A 83 -6.30 2.48 -3.88
CA GLY A 83 -6.85 1.74 -5.02
C GLY A 83 -8.26 2.20 -5.42
N PRO A 84 -8.96 1.37 -6.22
CA PRO A 84 -10.31 1.66 -6.73
C PRO A 84 -11.35 1.99 -5.65
N GLU A 85 -11.32 1.31 -4.51
CA GLU A 85 -12.34 1.39 -3.46
C GLU A 85 -11.79 1.91 -2.13
N GLY A 86 -10.87 2.88 -2.20
CA GLY A 86 -10.38 3.61 -1.04
C GLY A 86 -8.87 3.56 -0.86
N GLY A 87 -8.46 3.80 0.37
CA GLY A 87 -7.08 3.74 0.79
C GLY A 87 -6.98 3.61 2.29
N ASP A 88 -5.90 2.95 2.72
CA ASP A 88 -5.66 2.56 4.09
C ASP A 88 -4.28 2.98 4.55
N ILE A 89 -4.09 3.08 5.86
CA ILE A 89 -2.82 3.34 6.52
C ILE A 89 -2.44 2.15 7.41
N SER A 90 -1.18 1.76 7.35
CA SER A 90 -0.54 0.87 8.32
C SER A 90 0.45 1.69 9.14
N LEU A 91 0.46 1.47 10.46
CA LEU A 91 1.42 2.07 11.38
C LEU A 91 2.51 1.08 11.83
N ASP A 92 2.48 -0.16 11.35
CA ASP A 92 3.30 -1.28 11.84
C ASP A 92 3.93 -2.09 10.69
N GLY A 93 4.26 -1.40 9.59
CA GLY A 93 4.97 -1.99 8.45
C GLY A 93 4.15 -3.02 7.69
N GLY A 94 2.84 -2.78 7.55
CA GLY A 94 1.91 -3.62 6.79
C GLY A 94 1.40 -4.85 7.55
N THR A 95 1.48 -4.88 8.88
CA THR A 95 0.93 -5.97 9.70
C THR A 95 -0.57 -5.77 9.96
N SER A 96 -0.98 -4.54 10.22
CA SER A 96 -2.37 -4.11 10.38
C SER A 96 -2.64 -2.84 9.58
N TRP A 97 -3.91 -2.62 9.24
CA TRP A 97 -4.36 -1.54 8.37
C TRP A 97 -5.63 -0.90 8.92
N MET A 98 -5.78 0.40 8.67
CA MET A 98 -6.95 1.19 9.03
C MET A 98 -7.40 2.05 7.83
N PRO A 99 -8.70 2.22 7.58
CA PRO A 99 -9.17 3.00 6.45
C PRO A 99 -8.90 4.49 6.66
N VAL A 100 -8.43 5.18 5.61
CA VAL A 100 -8.25 6.64 5.61
C VAL A 100 -9.12 7.34 4.56
N THR A 101 -9.59 6.61 3.55
CA THR A 101 -10.55 7.11 2.56
C THR A 101 -11.33 5.98 1.92
N ARG A 102 -12.52 6.29 1.41
CA ARG A 102 -13.33 5.40 0.55
C ARG A 102 -13.39 5.87 -0.90
N GLU A 103 -12.68 6.95 -1.21
CA GLU A 103 -12.58 7.51 -2.56
C GLU A 103 -11.51 6.78 -3.37
N THR A 104 -11.73 6.70 -4.67
CA THR A 104 -10.80 6.09 -5.63
C THR A 104 -9.53 6.93 -5.82
N TYR A 105 -8.36 6.30 -5.67
CA TYR A 105 -7.06 6.89 -6.00
C TYR A 105 -6.10 5.85 -6.59
N TRP A 106 -5.23 6.29 -7.50
CA TRP A 106 -4.33 5.45 -8.29
C TRP A 106 -2.89 5.47 -7.79
N ALA A 107 -2.48 6.61 -7.22
CA ALA A 107 -1.16 6.75 -6.62
C ALA A 107 -1.21 7.68 -5.40
N VAL A 108 -0.23 7.50 -4.52
CA VAL A 108 -0.05 8.29 -3.32
C VAL A 108 1.44 8.58 -3.14
N GLY A 109 1.78 9.73 -2.59
CA GLY A 109 3.16 10.10 -2.30
C GLY A 109 3.25 11.08 -1.13
N PHE A 110 4.29 10.95 -0.31
CA PHE A 110 4.57 11.85 0.80
C PHE A 110 6.00 12.41 0.76
N ALA A 111 6.13 13.69 1.05
CA ALA A 111 7.39 14.35 1.37
C ALA A 111 7.62 14.46 2.89
N SER A 112 6.54 14.54 3.67
CA SER A 112 6.53 14.57 5.14
C SER A 112 5.13 14.21 5.65
N PRO A 113 4.89 14.08 6.97
CA PRO A 113 3.55 13.76 7.46
C PRO A 113 2.51 14.84 7.11
N GLN A 114 2.91 16.10 6.92
CA GLN A 114 2.02 17.21 6.58
C GLN A 114 1.95 17.53 5.07
N ALA A 115 2.71 16.80 4.25
CA ALA A 115 2.87 17.03 2.82
C ALA A 115 2.76 15.70 2.06
N GLY A 116 1.53 15.20 1.95
CA GLY A 116 1.17 14.06 1.11
C GLY A 116 0.09 14.42 0.08
N TRP A 117 0.02 13.63 -0.99
CA TRP A 117 -0.98 13.75 -2.04
C TRP A 117 -1.46 12.39 -2.52
N LEU A 118 -2.76 12.29 -2.79
CA LEU A 118 -3.38 11.19 -3.49
C LEU A 118 -3.86 11.71 -4.86
N VAL A 119 -3.65 10.92 -5.91
CA VAL A 119 -4.05 11.28 -7.28
C VAL A 119 -4.97 10.22 -7.87
N GLY A 120 -5.98 10.62 -8.62
CA GLY A 120 -7.08 9.74 -8.97
C GLY A 120 -7.82 10.12 -10.26
N PRO A 121 -9.04 9.58 -10.45
CA PRO A 121 -9.88 9.84 -11.61
C PRO A 121 -10.02 11.33 -11.94
N GLU A 122 -10.23 11.64 -13.22
CA GLU A 122 -10.52 12.99 -13.71
C GLU A 122 -9.41 14.03 -13.42
N GLY A 123 -8.18 13.57 -13.19
CA GLY A 123 -7.05 14.45 -12.86
C GLY A 123 -7.09 14.99 -11.42
N ARG A 124 -7.89 14.36 -10.54
CA ARG A 124 -7.99 14.75 -9.12
C ARG A 124 -6.63 14.66 -8.44
N ILE A 125 -6.28 15.72 -7.71
CA ILE A 125 -5.15 15.76 -6.78
C ILE A 125 -5.70 16.21 -5.42
N ALA A 126 -5.61 15.34 -4.41
CA ALA A 126 -6.05 15.63 -3.06
C ALA A 126 -4.85 15.76 -2.13
N ARG A 127 -4.77 16.84 -1.35
CA ARG A 127 -3.79 16.97 -0.27
C ARG A 127 -4.19 16.04 0.88
N PHE A 128 -3.21 15.37 1.47
CA PHE A 128 -3.41 14.46 2.58
C PHE A 128 -2.28 14.60 3.60
N SER A 129 -2.63 14.51 4.88
CA SER A 129 -1.69 14.64 5.98
C SER A 129 -1.98 13.60 7.04
N VAL A 130 -0.92 13.02 7.59
CA VAL A 130 -0.97 12.12 8.73
C VAL A 130 -0.54 12.90 9.97
N ARG A 131 -1.31 12.77 11.05
CA ARG A 131 -0.96 13.31 12.36
C ARG A 131 -0.62 12.16 13.28
N ASP A 132 0.39 12.36 14.13
CA ASP A 132 0.63 11.49 15.27
C ASP A 132 0.01 12.17 16.48
N ASP A 133 -1.14 11.67 16.91
CA ASP A 133 -1.89 12.21 18.06
C ASP A 133 -1.55 11.47 19.37
N ARG A 134 -0.40 10.76 19.39
CA ARG A 134 0.14 10.07 20.58
C ARG A 134 1.00 10.98 21.46
#